data_AF-R7MGS8-F1
#
_entry.id   AF-R7MGS8-F1
#
_cell.length_a   1.000
_cell.length_b   1.000
_cell.length_c   1.000
_cell.angle_alpha   90.00
_cell.angle_beta   90.00
_cell.angle_gamma   90.00
#
_symmetry.space_group_name_H-M   'P 1'
#
loop_
_entity.id
_entity.type
_entity.pdbx_description
1 polymer ?
#
loop_
_entity_poly.entity_id
_entity_poly.type
_entity_poly.pdbx_seq_one_letter_code
_entity_poly.pdbx_strand_id
1 'polypeptide(L)'
;MIYNVTSKIMPNAKLPLEYVKNTFDKRNKIAKQKSIEFYKNITNECKDGVYSISRIRKCIDNLFAPNKINYTIKSEEREQFSGSIANILSVDKEKQILQYDGIALFLPLKKNKTEVENKYTLFHEVRHMIDYLYNPKVKMHRINNLINNEGYSNATDYINKFFMEEISSKTNMKKFRKEASDLIDILPRDIAIETLQKIRSHLITEINAYSDEIHFRFKGIKNIDDFIDALNLKLSYKLNFKFEDKLKFANKKLNALLKEERASLKKQFD
;
A
#
# COMPACT_ATOMS: atom_id res chain seq x y z
N MET A 1 23.16 -6.17 20.93
CA MET A 1 23.11 -7.47 20.21
C MET A 1 22.43 -7.22 18.88
N ILE A 2 23.15 -7.34 17.77
CA ILE A 2 22.56 -7.29 16.43
C ILE A 2 22.01 -8.70 16.18
N TYR A 3 20.70 -8.88 16.35
CA TYR A 3 20.05 -10.10 15.92
C TYR A 3 20.00 -10.06 14.39
N ASN A 4 20.71 -10.97 13.71
CA ASN A 4 20.58 -11.14 12.27
C ASN A 4 19.23 -11.82 11.97
N VAL A 5 18.14 -11.08 12.18
CA VAL A 5 16.79 -11.57 11.94
C VAL A 5 16.60 -11.73 10.44
N THR A 6 16.38 -12.96 10.00
CA THR A 6 16.05 -13.23 8.60
C THR A 6 14.54 -13.14 8.40
N SER A 7 14.12 -12.67 7.23
CA SER A 7 12.72 -12.43 6.89
C SER A 7 12.19 -13.52 5.95
N LYS A 8 11.02 -14.10 6.23
CA LYS A 8 10.41 -15.17 5.40
C LYS A 8 8.93 -14.92 5.15
N ILE A 9 8.51 -14.91 3.88
CA ILE A 9 7.08 -14.85 3.51
C ILE A 9 6.51 -16.27 3.41
N MET A 10 5.49 -16.55 4.22
CA MET A 10 4.83 -17.85 4.28
C MET A 10 4.00 -18.12 3.01
N PRO A 11 3.81 -19.40 2.61
CA PRO A 11 3.09 -19.76 1.39
C PRO A 11 1.67 -19.21 1.30
N ASN A 12 0.95 -19.16 2.42
CA ASN A 12 -0.39 -18.59 2.54
C ASN A 12 -0.41 -17.05 2.53
N ALA A 13 0.74 -16.38 2.64
CA ALA A 13 0.85 -14.93 2.61
C ALA A 13 1.27 -14.37 1.24
N LYS A 14 1.33 -15.22 0.21
CA LYS A 14 1.77 -14.89 -1.16
C LYS A 14 1.04 -15.74 -2.20
N LEU A 15 1.05 -15.26 -3.45
CA LEU A 15 0.63 -16.07 -4.59
C LEU A 15 1.79 -16.95 -5.09
N PRO A 16 1.49 -18.08 -5.76
CA PRO A 16 2.49 -18.88 -6.45
C PRO A 16 3.32 -18.09 -7.48
N LEU A 17 4.54 -18.56 -7.75
CA LEU A 17 5.51 -17.86 -8.63
C LEU A 17 4.93 -17.57 -10.02
N GLU A 18 4.09 -18.44 -10.56
CA GLU A 18 3.46 -18.27 -11.86
C GLU A 18 2.64 -16.97 -11.99
N TYR A 19 2.05 -16.49 -10.89
CA TYR A 19 1.31 -15.23 -10.84
C TYR A 19 2.20 -14.01 -10.67
N VAL A 20 3.42 -14.18 -10.14
CA VAL A 20 4.32 -13.07 -9.76
C VAL A 20 5.65 -13.00 -10.53
N LYS A 21 5.92 -13.93 -11.46
CA LYS A 21 7.15 -13.98 -12.27
C LYS A 21 7.24 -12.95 -13.40
N ASN A 22 6.17 -12.23 -13.70
CA ASN A 22 6.10 -11.25 -14.79
C ASN A 22 6.74 -9.90 -14.44
N THR A 23 6.87 -8.99 -15.40
CA THR A 23 7.30 -7.59 -15.15
C THR A 23 6.31 -6.86 -14.24
N PHE A 24 6.78 -5.78 -13.58
CA PHE A 24 5.92 -4.97 -12.71
C PHE A 24 4.65 -4.49 -13.43
N ASP A 25 4.76 -3.96 -14.65
CA ASP A 25 3.61 -3.46 -15.40
C ASP A 25 2.59 -4.56 -15.73
N LYS A 26 3.05 -5.74 -16.11
CA LYS A 26 2.17 -6.90 -16.36
C LYS A 26 1.45 -7.32 -15.10
N ARG A 27 2.15 -7.41 -13.96
CA ARG A 27 1.54 -7.74 -12.67
C ARG A 27 0.55 -6.67 -12.21
N ASN A 28 0.86 -5.39 -12.41
CA ASN A 28 -0.04 -4.29 -12.06
C ASN A 28 -1.33 -4.31 -12.91
N LYS A 29 -1.24 -4.70 -14.19
CA LYS A 29 -2.41 -4.90 -15.05
C LYS A 29 -3.30 -6.05 -14.54
N ILE A 30 -2.70 -7.17 -14.13
CA ILE A 30 -3.43 -8.31 -13.55
C ILE A 30 -4.09 -7.90 -12.22
N ALA A 31 -3.35 -7.21 -11.34
CA ALA A 31 -3.88 -6.67 -10.08
C ALA A 31 -5.10 -5.77 -10.33
N LYS A 32 -5.04 -4.90 -11.34
CA LYS A 32 -6.19 -4.06 -11.74
C LYS A 32 -7.39 -4.87 -12.22
N GLN A 33 -7.16 -5.91 -13.02
CA GLN A 33 -8.25 -6.80 -13.45
C GLN A 33 -8.91 -7.48 -12.25
N LYS A 34 -8.11 -7.97 -11.29
CA LYS A 34 -8.61 -8.58 -10.05
C LYS A 34 -9.37 -7.61 -9.15
N SER A 35 -8.95 -6.35 -9.08
CA SER A 35 -9.69 -5.29 -8.37
C SER A 35 -11.06 -5.04 -8.99
N ILE A 36 -11.15 -4.96 -10.33
CA ILE A 36 -12.43 -4.83 -11.05
C ILE A 36 -13.31 -6.06 -10.85
N GLU A 37 -12.74 -7.26 -10.90
CA GLU A 37 -13.44 -8.52 -10.63
C GLU A 37 -14.02 -8.53 -9.21
N PHE A 38 -13.22 -8.17 -8.21
CA PHE A 38 -13.67 -8.04 -6.82
C PHE A 38 -14.84 -7.06 -6.70
N TYR A 39 -14.70 -5.85 -7.24
CA TYR A 39 -15.75 -4.82 -7.22
C TYR A 39 -17.08 -5.33 -7.79
N LYS A 40 -17.03 -6.02 -8.95
CA LYS A 40 -18.24 -6.58 -9.56
C LYS A 40 -18.86 -7.66 -8.67
N ASN A 41 -18.05 -8.57 -8.15
CA ASN A 41 -18.51 -9.68 -7.33
C ASN A 41 -19.16 -9.18 -6.03
N ILE A 42 -18.49 -8.29 -5.32
CA ILE A 42 -19.00 -7.77 -4.04
C ILE A 42 -20.23 -6.88 -4.23
N THR A 43 -20.29 -6.07 -5.30
CA THR A 43 -21.49 -5.26 -5.60
C THR A 43 -22.69 -6.15 -5.93
N ASN A 44 -22.47 -7.29 -6.59
CA ASN A 44 -23.52 -8.25 -6.88
C ASN A 44 -23.95 -9.06 -5.64
N GLU A 45 -23.01 -9.45 -4.77
CA GLU A 45 -23.29 -10.15 -3.51
C GLU A 45 -24.01 -9.23 -2.50
N CYS A 46 -23.73 -7.93 -2.51
CA CYS A 46 -24.26 -6.92 -1.59
C CYS A 46 -25.27 -5.97 -2.28
N LYS A 47 -26.16 -6.50 -3.12
CA LYS A 47 -27.21 -5.70 -3.81
C LYS A 47 -28.16 -4.98 -2.86
N ASP A 48 -28.37 -5.57 -1.68
CA ASP A 48 -29.13 -5.01 -0.56
C ASP A 48 -28.39 -3.85 0.15
N GLY A 49 -27.16 -3.54 -0.26
CA GLY A 49 -26.33 -2.51 0.35
C GLY A 49 -25.60 -2.96 1.62
N VAL A 50 -25.74 -4.23 2.03
CA VAL A 50 -25.13 -4.75 3.27
C VAL A 50 -23.82 -5.47 2.97
N TYR A 51 -22.71 -4.84 3.37
CA TYR A 51 -21.34 -5.35 3.20
C TYR A 51 -20.87 -6.07 4.46
N SER A 52 -21.40 -7.27 4.72
CA SER A 52 -20.99 -8.09 5.86
C SER A 52 -19.62 -8.72 5.66
N ILE A 53 -18.88 -8.92 6.75
CA ILE A 53 -17.56 -9.57 6.73
C ILE A 53 -17.61 -10.96 6.08
N SER A 54 -18.68 -11.73 6.30
CA SER A 54 -18.84 -13.05 5.70
C SER A 54 -18.94 -12.99 4.17
N ARG A 55 -19.73 -12.05 3.63
CA ARG A 55 -19.86 -11.83 2.18
C ARG A 55 -18.55 -11.32 1.57
N ILE A 56 -17.88 -10.40 2.26
CA ILE A 56 -16.57 -9.89 1.85
C ILE A 56 -15.55 -11.04 1.77
N ARG A 57 -15.50 -11.89 2.80
CA ARG A 57 -14.59 -13.05 2.81
C ARG A 57 -14.86 -13.99 1.65
N LYS A 58 -16.13 -14.37 1.44
CA LYS A 58 -16.55 -15.19 0.30
C LYS A 58 -16.07 -14.61 -1.03
N CYS A 59 -16.20 -13.30 -1.26
CA CYS A 59 -15.73 -12.66 -2.48
C CYS A 59 -14.20 -12.66 -2.62
N ILE A 60 -13.44 -12.45 -1.53
CA ILE A 60 -11.98 -12.51 -1.53
C ILE A 60 -11.50 -13.94 -1.78
N ASP A 61 -12.05 -14.93 -1.07
CA ASP A 61 -11.67 -16.33 -1.21
C ASP A 61 -11.93 -16.84 -2.63
N ASN A 62 -13.09 -16.51 -3.21
CA ASN A 62 -13.42 -16.84 -4.59
C ASN A 62 -12.49 -16.16 -5.60
N LEU A 63 -12.04 -14.93 -5.34
CA LEU A 63 -11.16 -14.17 -6.23
C LEU A 63 -9.80 -14.85 -6.42
N PHE A 64 -9.31 -15.52 -5.37
CA PHE A 64 -7.98 -16.14 -5.31
C PHE A 64 -8.00 -17.67 -5.39
N ALA A 65 -9.17 -18.31 -5.36
CA ALA A 65 -9.31 -19.76 -5.52
C ALA A 65 -8.55 -20.28 -6.78
N PRO A 66 -7.89 -21.45 -6.68
CA PRO A 66 -7.83 -22.37 -5.55
C PRO A 66 -6.81 -21.98 -4.46
N ASN A 67 -6.10 -20.86 -4.62
CA ASN A 67 -5.08 -20.43 -3.66
C ASN A 67 -5.73 -19.92 -2.38
N LYS A 68 -5.28 -20.43 -1.23
CA LYS A 68 -5.71 -19.94 0.08
C LYS A 68 -4.78 -18.83 0.54
N ILE A 69 -5.30 -17.61 0.60
CA ILE A 69 -4.59 -16.47 1.17
C ILE A 69 -4.98 -16.33 2.64
N ASN A 70 -4.00 -16.19 3.52
CA ASN A 70 -4.24 -15.86 4.92
C ASN A 70 -4.45 -14.36 5.06
N TYR A 71 -5.67 -13.97 5.42
CA TYR A 71 -5.98 -12.60 5.74
C TYR A 71 -7.00 -12.51 6.87
N THR A 72 -6.99 -11.37 7.57
CA THR A 72 -7.98 -11.06 8.61
C THR A 72 -8.62 -9.70 8.33
N ILE A 73 -9.89 -9.56 8.67
CA ILE A 73 -10.60 -8.27 8.64
C ILE A 73 -10.85 -7.88 10.09
N LYS A 74 -10.42 -6.67 10.47
CA LYS A 74 -10.53 -6.09 11.80
C LYS A 74 -11.16 -4.69 11.71
N SER A 75 -11.63 -4.18 12.84
CA SER A 75 -12.05 -2.78 12.93
C SER A 75 -10.83 -1.88 12.86
N GLU A 76 -10.90 -0.81 12.06
CA GLU A 76 -10.02 0.33 12.25
C GLU A 76 -10.46 1.06 13.52
N GLU A 77 -9.56 1.17 14.50
CA GLU A 77 -9.84 1.79 15.79
C GLU A 77 -9.13 3.14 15.95
N ARG A 78 -8.26 3.51 15.00
CA ARG A 78 -7.56 4.79 15.02
C ARG A 78 -8.38 5.85 14.30
N GLU A 79 -8.80 6.88 15.01
CA GLU A 79 -9.64 7.97 14.50
C GLU A 79 -9.04 8.69 13.28
N GLN A 80 -7.70 8.72 13.17
CA GLN A 80 -7.03 9.38 12.04
C GLN A 80 -7.09 8.61 10.71
N PHE A 81 -7.60 7.37 10.69
CA PHE A 81 -7.61 6.52 9.50
C PHE A 81 -9.02 6.01 9.21
N SER A 82 -9.47 6.17 7.96
CA SER A 82 -10.72 5.57 7.50
C SER A 82 -10.60 4.05 7.34
N GLY A 83 -9.40 3.57 7.02
CA GLY A 83 -9.03 2.17 6.87
C GLY A 83 -7.51 2.05 6.78
N SER A 84 -7.01 0.82 6.88
CA SER A 84 -5.59 0.55 6.64
C SER A 84 -5.29 -0.92 6.37
N ILE A 85 -4.07 -1.18 5.90
CA ILE A 85 -3.54 -2.51 5.67
C ILE A 85 -2.27 -2.74 6.46
N ALA A 86 -2.14 -3.91 7.09
CA ALA A 86 -0.92 -4.34 7.74
C ALA A 86 -0.56 -5.79 7.39
N ASN A 87 0.64 -6.20 7.78
CA ASN A 87 1.07 -7.59 7.66
C ASN A 87 0.87 -8.29 9.01
N ILE A 88 0.45 -9.56 8.95
CA ILE A 88 0.43 -10.42 10.12
C ILE A 88 1.84 -10.98 10.26
N LEU A 89 2.47 -10.68 11.40
CA LEU A 89 3.85 -11.05 11.71
C LEU A 89 3.89 -12.03 12.87
N SER A 90 4.77 -13.01 12.78
CA SER A 90 5.19 -13.84 13.91
C SER A 90 6.72 -13.97 13.93
N VAL A 91 7.27 -14.35 15.08
CA VAL A 91 8.70 -14.53 15.27
C VAL A 91 8.96 -15.98 15.65
N ASP A 92 9.70 -16.70 14.81
CA ASP A 92 10.32 -17.96 15.16
C ASP A 92 11.57 -17.64 16.00
N LYS A 93 11.42 -17.75 17.33
CA LYS A 93 12.47 -17.39 18.29
C LYS A 93 13.68 -18.31 18.21
N GLU A 94 13.49 -19.57 17.86
CA GLU A 94 14.56 -20.55 17.75
C GLU A 94 15.47 -20.27 16.55
N LYS A 95 14.86 -19.89 15.43
CA LYS A 95 15.58 -19.63 14.17
C LYS A 95 15.88 -18.15 13.93
N GLN A 96 15.42 -17.27 14.83
CA GLN A 96 15.48 -15.82 14.68
C GLN A 96 14.90 -15.37 13.32
N ILE A 97 13.74 -15.93 12.93
CA ILE A 97 13.07 -15.60 11.67
C ILE A 97 11.82 -14.76 11.95
N LEU A 98 11.75 -13.59 11.32
CA LEU A 98 10.49 -12.84 11.19
C LEU A 98 9.67 -13.45 10.06
N GLN A 99 8.50 -14.00 10.39
CA GLN A 99 7.59 -14.62 9.45
C GLN A 99 6.46 -13.68 9.08
N TYR A 100 6.19 -13.55 7.77
CA TYR A 100 5.01 -12.87 7.24
C TYR A 100 3.93 -13.91 6.98
N ASP A 101 2.96 -13.99 7.88
CA ASP A 101 1.94 -15.03 7.90
C ASP A 101 0.72 -14.69 7.07
N GLY A 102 0.44 -13.40 6.86
CA GLY A 102 -0.77 -12.98 6.16
C GLY A 102 -0.92 -11.46 6.07
N ILE A 103 -2.14 -11.04 5.75
CA ILE A 103 -2.50 -9.63 5.55
C ILE A 103 -3.67 -9.28 6.48
N ALA A 104 -3.58 -8.16 7.20
CA ALA A 104 -4.67 -7.62 8.00
C ALA A 104 -5.28 -6.41 7.30
N LEU A 105 -6.58 -6.47 7.02
CA LEU A 105 -7.39 -5.34 6.56
C LEU A 105 -8.10 -4.74 7.77
N PHE A 106 -7.85 -3.46 8.04
CA PHE A 106 -8.56 -2.68 9.05
C PHE A 106 -9.58 -1.82 8.32
N LEU A 107 -10.86 -2.06 8.59
CA LEU A 107 -11.97 -1.43 7.88
C LEU A 107 -12.83 -0.63 8.87
N PRO A 108 -13.54 0.41 8.41
CA PRO A 108 -14.51 1.12 9.24
C PRO A 108 -15.72 0.20 9.41
N LEU A 109 -15.78 -0.53 10.52
CA LEU A 109 -16.84 -1.47 10.81
C LEU A 109 -17.93 -0.79 11.64
N LYS A 110 -19.18 -1.18 11.41
CA LYS A 110 -20.31 -0.80 12.27
C LYS A 110 -20.05 -1.24 13.71
N LYS A 111 -20.78 -0.67 14.67
CA LYS A 111 -20.68 -1.02 16.11
C LYS A 111 -20.75 -2.52 16.41
N ASN A 112 -21.51 -3.30 15.63
CA ASN A 112 -21.62 -4.75 15.78
C ASN A 112 -20.37 -5.53 15.27
N LYS A 113 -19.41 -4.84 14.64
CA LYS A 113 -18.19 -5.39 14.05
C LYS A 113 -18.42 -6.49 13.00
N THR A 114 -19.61 -6.55 12.40
CA THR A 114 -19.95 -7.58 11.38
C THR A 114 -20.11 -7.01 9.97
N GLU A 115 -20.21 -5.70 9.82
CA GLU A 115 -20.48 -5.01 8.57
C GLU A 115 -19.56 -3.81 8.39
N VAL A 116 -19.21 -3.51 7.15
CA VAL A 116 -18.44 -2.31 6.78
C VAL A 116 -19.38 -1.12 6.60
N GLU A 117 -19.00 0.03 7.16
CA GLU A 117 -19.72 1.30 7.03
C GLU A 117 -19.50 1.93 5.66
N ASN A 118 -18.26 1.96 5.19
CA ASN A 118 -17.89 2.55 3.90
C ASN A 118 -17.33 1.50 2.93
N LYS A 119 -18.14 1.13 1.93
CA LYS A 119 -17.74 0.19 0.87
C LYS A 119 -16.56 0.68 0.02
N TYR A 120 -16.39 2.00 -0.13
CA TYR A 120 -15.30 2.54 -0.94
C TYR A 120 -13.96 2.39 -0.24
N THR A 121 -13.93 2.54 1.09
CA THR A 121 -12.76 2.17 1.91
C THR A 121 -12.46 0.68 1.81
N LEU A 122 -13.47 -0.20 1.81
CA LEU A 122 -13.25 -1.62 1.54
C LEU A 122 -12.58 -1.84 0.17
N PHE A 123 -13.03 -1.17 -0.89
CA PHE A 123 -12.43 -1.32 -2.21
C PHE A 123 -10.98 -0.83 -2.24
N HIS A 124 -10.71 0.28 -1.54
CA HIS A 124 -9.38 0.85 -1.37
C HIS A 124 -8.42 -0.16 -0.70
N GLU A 125 -8.79 -0.67 0.47
CA GLU A 125 -7.93 -1.58 1.24
C GLU A 125 -7.76 -2.96 0.56
N VAL A 126 -8.81 -3.46 -0.10
CA VAL A 126 -8.69 -4.69 -0.90
C VAL A 126 -7.78 -4.46 -2.10
N ARG A 127 -7.76 -3.25 -2.69
CA ARG A 127 -6.81 -2.95 -3.76
C ARG A 127 -5.36 -3.03 -3.26
N HIS A 128 -5.07 -2.51 -2.07
CA HIS A 128 -3.74 -2.70 -1.48
C HIS A 128 -3.39 -4.17 -1.26
N MET A 129 -4.32 -4.98 -0.76
CA MET A 129 -4.11 -6.43 -0.59
C MET A 129 -3.77 -7.10 -1.92
N ILE A 130 -4.51 -6.80 -2.99
CA ILE A 130 -4.26 -7.34 -4.32
C ILE A 130 -2.87 -6.89 -4.81
N ASP A 131 -2.51 -5.63 -4.64
CA ASP A 131 -1.18 -5.13 -5.03
C ASP A 131 -0.06 -5.83 -4.26
N TYR A 132 -0.24 -6.09 -2.96
CA TYR A 132 0.74 -6.82 -2.14
C TYR A 132 0.95 -8.26 -2.61
N LEU A 133 -0.13 -8.93 -3.01
CA LEU A 133 -0.09 -10.31 -3.48
C LEU A 133 0.58 -10.45 -4.86
N TYR A 134 0.28 -9.53 -5.77
CA TYR A 134 0.86 -9.54 -7.13
C TYR A 134 2.23 -8.85 -7.22
N ASN A 135 2.62 -8.02 -6.24
CA ASN A 135 3.89 -7.32 -6.21
C ASN A 135 4.64 -7.55 -4.89
N PRO A 136 5.26 -8.73 -4.70
CA PRO A 136 5.92 -9.07 -3.44
C PRO A 136 7.07 -8.12 -3.06
N LYS A 137 7.75 -7.50 -4.04
CA LYS A 137 8.76 -6.47 -3.76
C LYS A 137 8.15 -5.21 -3.14
N VAL A 138 7.00 -4.77 -3.63
CA VAL A 138 6.26 -3.61 -3.07
C VAL A 138 5.83 -3.92 -1.64
N LYS A 139 5.30 -5.12 -1.42
CA LYS A 139 4.98 -5.63 -0.08
C LYS A 139 6.20 -5.53 0.84
N MET A 140 7.35 -6.09 0.43
CA MET A 140 8.58 -6.06 1.25
C MET A 140 9.09 -4.65 1.55
N HIS A 141 9.10 -3.74 0.58
CA HIS A 141 9.52 -2.36 0.82
C HIS A 141 8.61 -1.62 1.81
N ARG A 142 7.32 -1.96 1.89
CA ARG A 142 6.41 -1.39 2.89
C ARG A 142 6.60 -1.98 4.29
N ILE A 143 7.28 -3.13 4.42
CA ILE A 143 7.45 -3.84 5.70
C ILE A 143 8.86 -3.76 6.26
N ASN A 144 9.86 -3.52 5.41
CA ASN A 144 11.22 -3.27 5.87
C ASN A 144 11.22 -2.03 6.75
N ASN A 145 11.02 -2.23 8.05
CA ASN A 145 11.61 -1.38 9.05
C ASN A 145 13.11 -1.61 8.95
N LEU A 146 13.90 -0.56 9.11
CA LEU A 146 15.35 -0.67 9.23
C LEU A 146 15.63 -1.34 10.57
N ILE A 147 15.42 -2.67 10.64
CA ILE A 147 15.35 -3.50 11.86
C ILE A 147 16.61 -3.36 12.74
N ASN A 148 17.69 -2.81 12.19
CA ASN A 148 18.98 -2.68 12.87
C ASN A 148 19.40 -1.23 13.18
N ASN A 149 18.57 -0.22 12.92
CA ASN A 149 18.85 1.17 13.33
C ASN A 149 17.56 1.97 13.62
N GLU A 150 17.19 2.02 14.90
CA GLU A 150 15.97 2.66 15.39
C GLU A 150 15.88 4.15 15.03
N GLY A 151 17.01 4.87 15.09
CA GLY A 151 17.07 6.29 14.72
C GLY A 151 16.72 6.53 13.25
N TYR A 152 17.24 5.70 12.34
CA TYR A 152 16.89 5.78 10.92
C TYR A 152 15.50 5.20 10.62
N SER A 153 14.98 4.26 11.41
CA SER A 153 13.60 3.78 11.27
C SER A 153 12.60 4.92 11.51
N ASN A 154 12.77 5.69 12.60
CA ASN A 154 11.90 6.82 12.91
C ASN A 154 11.97 7.92 11.86
N ALA A 155 13.17 8.25 11.37
CA ALA A 155 13.35 9.22 10.30
C ALA A 155 12.69 8.76 8.99
N THR A 156 12.87 7.48 8.63
CA THR A 156 12.26 6.88 7.44
C THR A 156 10.73 6.93 7.50
N ASP A 157 10.15 6.61 8.65
CA ASP A 157 8.69 6.62 8.84
C ASP A 157 8.13 8.04 8.82
N TYR A 158 8.84 9.00 9.43
CA TYR A 158 8.47 10.41 9.35
C TYR A 158 8.46 10.92 7.91
N ILE A 159 9.51 10.65 7.13
CA ILE A 159 9.61 11.08 5.74
C ILE A 159 8.53 10.38 4.90
N ASN A 160 8.30 9.08 5.13
CA ASN A 160 7.21 8.38 4.45
C ASN A 160 5.84 9.00 4.76
N LYS A 161 5.57 9.36 6.02
CA LYS A 161 4.33 10.07 6.41
C LYS A 161 4.22 11.43 5.72
N PHE A 162 5.30 12.21 5.67
CA PHE A 162 5.35 13.50 4.96
C PHE A 162 5.00 13.35 3.46
N PHE A 163 5.49 12.30 2.80
CA PHE A 163 5.10 12.02 1.41
C PHE A 163 3.64 11.58 1.29
N MET A 164 3.11 10.81 2.23
CA MET A 164 1.74 10.30 2.20
C MET A 164 0.70 11.30 2.68
N GLU A 165 1.11 12.46 3.21
CA GLU A 165 0.17 13.37 3.86
C GLU A 165 -0.96 13.81 2.91
N GLU A 166 -2.19 13.49 3.33
CA GLU A 166 -3.47 13.83 2.69
C GLU A 166 -3.99 15.15 3.26
N ILE A 167 -3.27 16.23 3.00
CA ILE A 167 -3.68 17.53 3.51
C ILE A 167 -5.00 17.99 2.87
N SER A 168 -5.81 18.71 3.63
CA SER A 168 -7.09 19.26 3.15
C SER A 168 -6.92 20.44 2.19
N SER A 169 -5.70 20.98 2.07
CA SER A 169 -5.37 22.13 1.22
C SER A 169 -4.50 21.76 0.02
N LYS A 170 -4.47 22.64 -0.97
CA LYS A 170 -3.68 22.44 -2.20
C LYS A 170 -2.18 22.33 -1.87
N THR A 171 -1.55 21.22 -2.26
CA THR A 171 -0.11 21.05 -2.04
C THR A 171 0.72 21.99 -2.92
N ASN A 172 1.56 22.80 -2.26
CA ASN A 172 2.61 23.57 -2.90
C ASN A 172 3.82 22.68 -3.21
N MET A 173 3.88 22.17 -4.45
CA MET A 173 4.94 21.26 -4.88
C MET A 173 6.35 21.88 -4.85
N LYS A 174 6.49 23.21 -4.92
CA LYS A 174 7.81 23.86 -4.82
C LYS A 174 8.33 23.75 -3.39
N LYS A 175 7.48 24.09 -2.40
CA LYS A 175 7.79 23.96 -0.98
C LYS A 175 8.04 22.50 -0.61
N PHE A 176 7.13 21.59 -1.01
CA PHE A 176 7.29 20.15 -0.80
C PHE A 176 8.62 19.62 -1.32
N ARG A 177 9.01 19.94 -2.56
CA ARG A 177 10.27 19.42 -3.15
C ARG A 177 11.52 19.91 -2.40
N LYS A 178 11.47 21.13 -1.87
CA LYS A 178 12.56 21.68 -1.05
C LYS A 178 12.66 20.88 0.25
N GLU A 179 11.59 20.84 1.03
CA GLU A 179 11.55 20.12 2.31
C GLU A 179 11.85 18.63 2.15
N ALA A 180 11.30 17.98 1.12
CA ALA A 180 11.60 16.59 0.80
C ALA A 180 13.10 16.39 0.52
N SER A 181 13.74 17.30 -0.22
CA SER A 181 15.19 17.21 -0.49
C SER A 181 15.98 17.38 0.79
N ASP A 182 15.65 18.40 1.59
CA ASP A 182 16.33 18.67 2.86
C ASP A 182 16.25 17.46 3.81
N LEU A 183 15.08 16.82 3.91
CA LEU A 183 14.87 15.62 4.72
C LEU A 183 15.65 14.39 4.21
N ILE A 184 15.65 14.16 2.90
CA ILE A 184 16.31 13.00 2.29
C ILE A 184 17.84 13.14 2.32
N ASP A 185 18.34 14.33 2.02
CA ASP A 185 19.77 14.58 1.83
C ASP A 185 20.56 14.54 3.16
N ILE A 186 19.88 14.56 4.33
CA ILE A 186 20.48 14.35 5.67
C ILE A 186 20.74 12.85 5.96
N LEU A 187 20.02 11.95 5.30
CA LEU A 187 20.16 10.51 5.55
C LEU A 187 21.47 9.95 4.95
N PRO A 188 22.09 8.94 5.57
CA PRO A 188 23.09 8.13 4.90
C PRO A 188 22.54 7.56 3.59
N ARG A 189 23.43 7.37 2.61
CA ARG A 189 23.02 7.06 1.24
C ARG A 189 22.21 5.78 1.11
N ASP A 190 22.61 4.71 1.79
CA ASP A 190 21.90 3.44 1.85
C ASP A 190 20.50 3.61 2.46
N ILE A 191 20.41 4.32 3.58
CA ILE A 191 19.14 4.65 4.25
C ILE A 191 18.23 5.51 3.34
N ALA A 192 18.80 6.48 2.62
CA ALA A 192 18.06 7.31 1.67
C ALA A 192 17.49 6.47 0.51
N ILE A 193 18.27 5.53 -0.02
CA ILE A 193 17.82 4.60 -1.07
C ILE A 193 16.67 3.74 -0.56
N GLU A 194 16.77 3.15 0.64
CA GLU A 194 15.71 2.33 1.23
C GLU A 194 14.44 3.14 1.50
N THR A 195 14.60 4.33 2.09
CA THR A 195 13.50 5.28 2.35
C THR A 195 12.75 5.61 1.06
N LEU A 196 13.48 5.95 -0.01
CA LEU A 196 12.89 6.26 -1.30
C LEU A 196 12.23 5.06 -1.98
N GLN A 197 12.76 3.83 -1.78
CA GLN A 197 12.12 2.61 -2.26
C GLN A 197 10.80 2.33 -1.53
N LYS A 198 10.75 2.56 -0.21
CA LYS A 198 9.53 2.47 0.61
C LYS A 198 8.48 3.49 0.13
N ILE A 199 8.86 4.76 0.02
CA ILE A 199 8.00 5.84 -0.46
C ILE A 199 7.47 5.56 -1.87
N ARG A 200 8.34 5.15 -2.80
CA ARG A 200 7.95 4.79 -4.16
C ARG A 200 6.89 3.68 -4.15
N SER A 201 7.12 2.64 -3.36
CA SER A 201 6.22 1.49 -3.26
C SER A 201 4.87 1.88 -2.66
N HIS A 202 4.88 2.72 -1.64
CA HIS A 202 3.67 3.24 -0.99
C HIS A 202 2.85 4.11 -1.95
N LEU A 203 3.48 5.12 -2.58
CA LEU A 203 2.81 6.00 -3.55
C LEU A 203 2.19 5.23 -4.71
N ILE A 204 2.88 4.20 -5.23
CA ILE A 204 2.35 3.36 -6.29
C ILE A 204 1.05 2.67 -5.84
N THR A 205 1.01 2.11 -4.63
CA THR A 205 -0.19 1.44 -4.13
C THR A 205 -1.32 2.42 -3.81
N GLU A 206 -1.00 3.62 -3.32
CA GLU A 206 -2.00 4.69 -3.11
C GLU A 206 -2.59 5.19 -4.43
N ILE A 207 -1.75 5.47 -5.43
CA ILE A 207 -2.20 5.87 -6.77
C ILE A 207 -3.16 4.82 -7.36
N ASN A 208 -2.80 3.54 -7.23
CA ASN A 208 -3.65 2.44 -7.69
C ASN A 208 -4.99 2.38 -6.93
N ALA A 209 -4.96 2.47 -5.60
CA ALA A 209 -6.13 2.37 -4.75
C ALA A 209 -7.09 3.55 -4.95
N TYR A 210 -6.59 4.79 -4.92
CA TYR A 210 -7.39 5.97 -5.20
C TYR A 210 -7.91 6.00 -6.65
N SER A 211 -7.10 5.60 -7.63
CA SER A 211 -7.56 5.55 -9.02
C SER A 211 -8.74 4.58 -9.20
N ASP A 212 -8.68 3.41 -8.55
CA ASP A 212 -9.77 2.43 -8.58
C ASP A 212 -10.98 2.93 -7.78
N GLU A 213 -10.76 3.48 -6.59
CA GLU A 213 -11.82 4.01 -5.73
C GLU A 213 -12.59 5.14 -6.42
N ILE A 214 -11.90 6.13 -6.98
CA ILE A 214 -12.51 7.23 -7.75
C ILE A 214 -13.34 6.65 -8.89
N HIS A 215 -12.77 5.73 -9.68
CA HIS A 215 -13.47 5.10 -10.79
C HIS A 215 -14.75 4.37 -10.33
N PHE A 216 -14.71 3.65 -9.22
CA PHE A 216 -15.85 2.93 -8.68
C PHE A 216 -16.89 3.84 -8.02
N ARG A 217 -16.48 4.96 -7.40
CA ARG A 217 -17.39 5.99 -6.92
C ARG A 217 -18.18 6.61 -8.07
N PHE A 218 -17.52 7.00 -9.16
CA PHE A 218 -18.19 7.53 -10.35
C PHE A 218 -19.13 6.53 -11.02
N LYS A 219 -18.80 5.23 -11.02
CA LYS A 219 -19.71 4.19 -11.51
C LYS A 219 -20.92 3.94 -10.60
N GLY A 220 -20.79 4.27 -9.32
CA GLY A 220 -21.79 4.01 -8.29
C GLY A 220 -22.73 5.17 -7.99
N ILE A 221 -22.65 6.28 -8.73
CA ILE A 221 -23.48 7.49 -8.52
C ILE A 221 -24.95 7.16 -8.70
N LYS A 222 -25.76 7.44 -7.68
CA LYS A 222 -27.22 7.35 -7.74
C LYS A 222 -27.91 8.70 -7.57
N ASN A 223 -27.25 9.66 -6.93
CA ASN A 223 -27.80 10.98 -6.64
C ASN A 223 -26.70 12.07 -6.71
N ILE A 224 -27.09 13.32 -6.45
CA ILE A 224 -26.18 14.46 -6.50
C ILE A 224 -25.12 14.43 -5.39
N ASP A 225 -25.46 13.90 -4.22
CA ASP A 225 -24.52 13.81 -3.09
C ASP A 225 -23.39 12.82 -3.40
N ASP A 226 -23.70 11.66 -3.99
CA ASP A 226 -22.72 10.69 -4.49
C ASP A 226 -21.79 11.32 -5.54
N PHE A 227 -22.34 12.16 -6.43
CA PHE A 227 -21.55 12.86 -7.44
C PHE A 227 -20.61 13.89 -6.81
N ILE A 228 -21.10 14.70 -5.87
CA ILE A 228 -20.31 15.70 -5.15
C ILE A 228 -19.18 15.03 -4.38
N ASP A 229 -19.47 13.95 -3.65
CA ASP A 229 -18.49 13.16 -2.90
C ASP A 229 -17.39 12.58 -3.83
N ALA A 230 -17.79 11.94 -4.95
CA ALA A 230 -16.84 11.43 -5.93
C ALA A 230 -15.98 12.53 -6.57
N LEU A 231 -16.57 13.70 -6.85
CA LEU A 231 -15.88 14.86 -7.41
C LEU A 231 -14.89 15.45 -6.41
N ASN A 232 -15.28 15.60 -5.14
CA ASN A 232 -14.43 16.08 -4.07
C ASN A 232 -13.21 15.18 -3.91
N LEU A 233 -13.39 13.86 -3.88
CA LEU A 233 -12.27 12.93 -3.82
C LEU A 233 -11.32 13.09 -5.01
N LYS A 234 -11.86 13.19 -6.23
CA LYS A 234 -11.07 13.38 -7.46
C LYS A 234 -10.29 14.71 -7.44
N LEU A 235 -10.89 15.78 -6.92
CA LEU A 235 -10.25 17.07 -6.78
C LEU A 235 -9.15 17.04 -5.71
N SER A 236 -9.42 16.48 -4.53
CA SER A 236 -8.43 16.29 -3.46
C SER A 236 -7.25 15.46 -3.93
N TYR A 237 -7.50 14.35 -4.62
CA TYR A 237 -6.44 13.52 -5.20
C TYR A 237 -5.53 14.32 -6.15
N LYS A 238 -6.13 15.10 -7.07
CA LYS A 238 -5.39 15.88 -8.08
C LYS A 238 -4.69 17.12 -7.53
N LEU A 239 -5.32 17.84 -6.60
CA LEU A 239 -4.88 19.16 -6.16
C LEU A 239 -4.16 19.13 -4.81
N ASN A 240 -4.58 18.25 -3.92
CA ASN A 240 -4.09 18.19 -2.55
C ASN A 240 -3.06 17.07 -2.42
N PHE A 241 -3.39 15.83 -2.74
CA PHE A 241 -2.52 14.69 -2.46
C PHE A 241 -1.29 14.67 -3.36
N LYS A 242 -1.50 14.90 -4.67
CA LYS A 242 -0.46 15.00 -5.72
C LYS A 242 0.50 13.81 -5.74
N PHE A 243 0.00 12.61 -5.49
CA PHE A 243 0.82 11.40 -5.36
C PHE A 243 1.67 11.13 -6.61
N GLU A 244 1.18 11.39 -7.82
CA GLU A 244 1.96 11.20 -9.05
C GLU A 244 3.17 12.16 -9.12
N ASP A 245 3.01 13.42 -8.70
CA ASP A 245 4.11 14.38 -8.72
C ASP A 245 5.12 14.08 -7.61
N LYS A 246 4.65 13.64 -6.44
CA LYS A 246 5.51 13.13 -5.36
C LYS A 246 6.27 11.88 -5.81
N LEU A 247 5.63 10.96 -6.55
CA LEU A 247 6.25 9.75 -7.09
C LEU A 247 7.31 10.07 -8.14
N LYS A 248 7.03 11.00 -9.06
CA LYS A 248 8.02 11.49 -10.03
C LYS A 248 9.25 12.07 -9.33
N PHE A 249 9.05 12.85 -8.27
CA PHE A 249 10.14 13.39 -7.46
C PHE A 249 10.97 12.28 -6.80
N ALA A 250 10.32 11.36 -6.08
CA ALA A 250 10.98 10.24 -5.42
C ALA A 250 11.78 9.37 -6.41
N ASN A 251 11.19 9.04 -7.56
CA ASN A 251 11.87 8.27 -8.61
C ASN A 251 13.10 8.99 -9.17
N LYS A 252 13.03 10.31 -9.38
CA LYS A 252 14.17 11.09 -9.87
C LYS A 252 15.33 11.04 -8.88
N LYS A 253 15.07 11.30 -7.59
CA LYS A 253 16.09 11.24 -6.53
C LYS A 253 16.65 9.82 -6.37
N LEU A 254 15.79 8.79 -6.33
CA LEU A 254 16.20 7.39 -6.21
C LEU A 254 17.11 6.95 -7.36
N ASN A 255 16.75 7.29 -8.60
CA ASN A 255 17.54 6.93 -9.78
C ASN A 255 18.92 7.60 -9.79
N ALA A 256 19.03 8.84 -9.29
CA ALA A 256 20.31 9.52 -9.14
C ALA A 256 21.20 8.79 -8.12
N LEU A 257 20.68 8.51 -6.92
CA LEU A 257 21.41 7.79 -5.86
C LEU A 257 21.85 6.39 -6.30
N LEU A 258 20.96 5.62 -6.94
CA LEU A 258 21.31 4.29 -7.46
C LEU A 258 22.37 4.33 -8.56
N LYS A 259 22.40 5.38 -9.38
CA LYS A 259 23.41 5.55 -10.42
C LYS A 259 24.79 5.82 -9.80
N GLU A 260 24.84 6.70 -8.80
CA GLU A 260 26.06 6.99 -8.04
C GLU A 260 26.58 5.74 -7.32
N GLU A 261 25.69 5.01 -6.64
CA GLU A 261 26.06 3.80 -5.90
C GLU A 261 26.65 2.72 -6.80
N ARG A 262 26.01 2.46 -7.95
CA ARG A 262 26.54 1.52 -8.95
C ARG A 262 27.89 1.95 -9.50
N ALA A 263 28.12 3.24 -9.67
CA ALA A 263 29.42 3.75 -10.13
C ALA A 263 30.50 3.61 -9.05
N SER A 264 30.14 3.83 -7.78
CA SER A 264 31.04 3.63 -6.63
C SER A 264 31.46 2.18 -6.49
N LEU A 265 30.50 1.24 -6.57
CA LEU A 265 30.77 -0.19 -6.49
C LEU A 265 31.70 -0.65 -7.62
N LYS A 266 31.49 -0.20 -8.85
CA LYS A 266 32.40 -0.53 -9.96
C LYS A 266 33.85 -0.15 -9.65
N LYS A 267 34.08 1.07 -9.14
CA LYS A 267 35.42 1.54 -8.76
C LYS A 267 36.05 0.79 -7.58
N GLN A 268 35.27 0.08 -6.76
CA GLN A 268 35.78 -0.74 -5.65
C GLN A 268 36.17 -2.15 -6.08
N PHE A 269 35.62 -2.63 -7.20
CA PHE A 269 35.84 -3.98 -7.73
C PHE A 269 36.64 -3.97 -9.05
N ASP A 270 37.05 -2.79 -9.52
CA ASP A 270 38.03 -2.54 -10.58
C ASP A 270 39.39 -2.19 -9.94
#